data_AF-A0A7I4YGS9-F1
#
_entry.id   AF-A0A7I4YGS9-F1
#
_cell.length_a   1.000
_cell.length_b   1.000
_cell.length_c   1.000
_cell.angle_alpha   90.00
_cell.angle_beta   90.00
_cell.angle_gamma   90.00
#
_symmetry.space_group_name_H-M   'P 1'
#
loop_
_entity.id
_entity.type
_entity.pdbx_description
1 polymer ?
#
loop_
_entity_poly.entity_id
_entity_poly.type
_entity_poly.pdbx_seq_one_letter_code
_entity_poly.pdbx_strand_id
1 'polypeptide(L)'
;MSYSVKKMGGRRRASTTQGDVSEMSPTGSDSSVYSDKKKQTHLRCERQRREAINSGYSDLKELVPQTASAMGCKTTNAAILFRACDYMHQLTSEVKANEKDIQQLNAQGCWLSR
;
A
#
# COMPACT_ATOMS: atom_id res chain seq x y z
N MET A 1 54.51 6.32 -10.61
CA MET A 1 53.78 5.09 -10.22
C MET A 1 52.35 5.23 -10.72
N SER A 2 52.02 4.59 -11.84
CA SER A 2 50.71 4.68 -12.48
C SER A 2 49.78 3.61 -11.89
N TYR A 3 48.64 4.01 -11.34
CA TYR A 3 47.64 3.08 -10.83
C TYR A 3 46.57 2.84 -11.89
N SER A 4 46.46 1.59 -12.34
CA SER A 4 45.44 1.12 -13.27
C SER A 4 44.21 0.65 -12.48
N VAL A 5 43.07 1.31 -12.66
CA VAL A 5 41.81 0.96 -11.99
C VAL A 5 41.12 -0.15 -12.79
N LYS A 6 41.17 -1.39 -12.27
CA LYS A 6 40.39 -2.53 -12.78
C LYS A 6 38.90 -2.27 -12.56
N LYS A 7 38.12 -2.06 -13.64
CA LYS A 7 36.65 -2.12 -13.59
C LYS A 7 36.21 -3.57 -13.35
N MET A 8 35.63 -3.85 -12.19
CA MET A 8 34.95 -5.12 -11.92
C MET A 8 33.59 -5.14 -12.62
N GLY A 9 33.40 -6.15 -13.47
CA GLY A 9 32.17 -6.38 -14.23
C GLY A 9 30.98 -6.69 -13.31
N GLY A 10 29.86 -6.02 -13.56
CA GLY A 10 28.59 -6.27 -12.88
C GLY A 10 28.06 -7.66 -13.19
N ARG A 11 27.77 -8.42 -12.13
CA ARG A 11 27.14 -9.74 -12.14
C ARG A 11 25.82 -9.72 -12.93
N ARG A 12 25.75 -10.51 -14.00
CA ARG A 12 24.48 -10.90 -14.63
C ARG A 12 23.73 -11.83 -13.67
N ARG A 13 22.54 -11.42 -13.21
CA ARG A 13 21.63 -12.31 -12.48
C ARG A 13 20.81 -13.09 -13.50
N ALA A 14 21.12 -14.37 -13.67
CA ALA A 14 20.25 -15.32 -14.35
C ALA A 14 19.17 -15.75 -13.36
N SER A 15 17.90 -15.51 -13.68
CA SER A 15 16.76 -16.12 -13.00
C SER A 15 16.13 -17.14 -13.94
N THR A 16 16.56 -18.39 -13.77
CA THR A 16 15.88 -19.57 -14.30
C THR A 16 14.51 -19.66 -13.66
N THR A 17 13.45 -19.56 -14.47
CA THR A 17 12.12 -20.03 -14.12
C THR A 17 11.82 -21.19 -15.06
N GLN A 18 11.92 -22.41 -14.53
CA GLN A 18 11.41 -23.61 -15.19
C GLN A 18 9.89 -23.50 -15.25
N GLY A 19 9.35 -23.54 -16.47
CA GLY A 19 7.94 -23.67 -16.77
C GLY A 19 7.83 -24.56 -18.00
N ASP A 20 7.88 -25.86 -17.78
CA ASP A 20 7.61 -26.90 -18.76
C ASP A 20 6.12 -26.87 -19.10
N VAL A 21 5.77 -26.42 -20.31
CA VAL A 21 4.45 -26.60 -20.93
C VAL A 21 4.59 -26.72 -22.46
N SER A 22 4.53 -27.98 -22.91
CA SER A 22 4.11 -28.49 -24.23
C SER A 22 4.26 -27.57 -25.46
N GLU A 23 5.26 -27.93 -26.28
CA GLU A 23 5.66 -27.32 -27.55
C GLU A 23 4.69 -27.75 -28.68
N MET A 24 3.74 -26.87 -29.02
CA MET A 24 3.09 -26.82 -30.33
C MET A 24 3.64 -25.56 -31.01
N SER A 25 4.52 -25.75 -31.99
CA SER A 25 5.32 -24.70 -32.61
C SER A 25 4.47 -23.65 -33.34
N PRO A 26 4.47 -22.37 -32.92
CA PRO A 26 4.07 -21.28 -33.78
C PRO A 26 5.31 -20.74 -34.49
N THR A 27 5.21 -20.57 -35.80
CA THR A 27 6.17 -19.85 -36.65
C THR A 27 6.68 -18.59 -35.94
N GLY A 28 8.01 -18.38 -35.94
CA GLY A 28 8.74 -17.45 -35.04
C GLY A 28 8.30 -15.98 -35.04
N SER A 29 7.43 -15.56 -35.96
CA SER A 29 6.73 -14.28 -35.96
C SER A 29 5.60 -14.18 -34.91
N ASP A 30 4.84 -15.25 -34.69
CA ASP A 30 3.66 -15.25 -33.80
C ASP A 30 4.04 -15.33 -32.32
N SER A 31 5.16 -15.99 -32.01
CA SER A 31 5.73 -16.06 -30.67
C SER A 31 6.05 -14.67 -30.08
N SER A 32 6.63 -13.78 -30.90
CA SER A 32 6.94 -12.41 -30.48
C SER A 32 5.68 -11.60 -30.17
N VAL A 33 4.69 -11.64 -31.07
CA VAL A 33 3.41 -10.92 -30.92
C VAL A 33 2.61 -11.45 -29.73
N TYR A 34 2.60 -12.77 -29.51
CA TYR A 34 1.99 -13.39 -28.33
C TYR A 34 2.68 -12.96 -27.03
N SER A 35 4.02 -12.90 -27.03
CA SER A 35 4.79 -12.42 -25.87
C SER A 35 4.48 -10.95 -25.55
N ASP A 36 4.28 -10.11 -26.57
CA ASP A 36 3.98 -8.68 -26.39
C ASP A 36 2.54 -8.45 -25.92
N LYS A 37 1.57 -9.25 -26.41
CA LYS A 37 0.20 -9.27 -25.86
C LYS A 37 0.20 -9.64 -24.37
N LYS A 38 0.97 -10.65 -23.98
CA LYS A 38 1.12 -11.05 -22.56
C LYS A 38 1.76 -9.93 -21.73
N LYS A 39 2.81 -9.29 -22.21
CA LYS A 39 3.44 -8.13 -21.54
C LYS A 39 2.46 -6.96 -21.40
N GLN A 40 1.72 -6.63 -22.45
CA GLN A 40 0.76 -5.53 -22.44
C GLN A 40 -0.37 -5.78 -21.43
N THR A 41 -0.93 -6.99 -21.42
CA THR A 41 -1.94 -7.38 -20.42
C THR A 41 -1.37 -7.31 -19.01
N HIS A 42 -0.16 -7.82 -18.77
CA HIS A 42 0.49 -7.73 -17.47
C HIS A 42 0.67 -6.28 -17.01
N LEU A 43 1.16 -5.39 -17.88
CA LEU A 43 1.31 -3.96 -17.56
C LEU A 43 -0.02 -3.28 -17.27
N ARG A 44 -1.10 -3.66 -17.99
CA ARG A 44 -2.45 -3.16 -17.73
C ARG A 44 -2.96 -3.61 -16.36
N CYS A 45 -2.83 -4.90 -16.04
CA CYS A 45 -3.22 -5.45 -14.74
C CYS A 45 -2.44 -4.78 -13.59
N GLU A 46 -1.12 -4.63 -13.72
CA GLU A 46 -0.31 -3.99 -12.67
C GLU A 46 -0.64 -2.49 -12.52
N ARG A 47 -0.96 -1.80 -13.61
CA ARG A 47 -1.44 -0.41 -13.54
C ARG A 47 -2.73 -0.33 -12.72
N GLN A 48 -3.72 -1.16 -13.05
CA GLN A 48 -4.99 -1.20 -12.33
C GLN A 48 -4.79 -1.53 -10.84
N ARG A 49 -3.89 -2.47 -10.55
CA ARG A 49 -3.51 -2.81 -9.17
C ARG A 49 -2.94 -1.61 -8.42
N ARG A 50 -2.05 -0.84 -9.07
CA ARG A 50 -1.47 0.38 -8.49
C ARG A 50 -2.48 1.50 -8.32
N GLU A 51 -3.40 1.67 -9.25
CA GLU A 51 -4.47 2.66 -9.17
C GLU A 51 -5.42 2.36 -8.00
N ALA A 52 -5.81 1.09 -7.82
CA ALA A 52 -6.63 0.67 -6.68
C ALA A 52 -5.94 0.95 -5.34
N ILE A 53 -4.64 0.66 -5.23
CA ILE A 53 -3.86 0.96 -4.03
C ILE A 53 -3.80 2.48 -3.79
N ASN A 54 -3.53 3.27 -4.82
CA ASN A 54 -3.43 4.72 -4.70
C ASN A 54 -4.78 5.34 -4.29
N SER A 55 -5.90 4.83 -4.82
CA SER A 55 -7.24 5.23 -4.39
C SER A 55 -7.43 4.97 -2.91
N GLY A 56 -7.10 3.77 -2.42
CA GLY A 56 -7.21 3.46 -1.00
C GLY A 56 -6.38 4.37 -0.08
N TYR A 57 -5.21 4.83 -0.53
CA TYR A 57 -4.43 5.83 0.22
C TYR A 57 -5.10 7.21 0.25
N SER A 58 -5.74 7.63 -0.84
CA SER A 58 -6.51 8.88 -0.90
C SER A 58 -7.70 8.82 0.06
N ASP A 59 -8.50 7.76 -0.02
CA ASP A 59 -9.67 7.55 0.85
C ASP A 59 -9.26 7.51 2.33
N LEU A 60 -8.19 6.77 2.64
CA LEU A 60 -7.65 6.70 4.00
C LEU A 60 -7.17 8.08 4.49
N LYS A 61 -6.54 8.86 3.62
CA LYS A 61 -6.07 10.21 3.97
C LYS A 61 -7.23 11.13 4.33
N GLU A 62 -8.38 11.02 3.68
CA GLU A 62 -9.57 11.84 3.97
C GLU A 62 -10.21 11.49 5.32
N LEU A 63 -10.19 10.21 5.70
CA LEU A 63 -10.73 9.75 7.00
C LEU A 63 -9.85 10.11 8.19
N VAL A 64 -8.54 10.22 7.97
CA VAL A 64 -7.59 10.55 9.03
C VAL A 64 -7.55 12.07 9.23
N PRO A 65 -7.58 12.57 10.50
CA PRO A 65 -7.53 14.00 10.78
C PRO A 65 -6.36 14.70 10.08
N GLN A 66 -6.66 15.75 9.32
CA GLN A 66 -5.65 16.59 8.68
C GLN A 66 -4.92 17.40 9.74
N THR A 67 -3.84 16.86 10.31
CA THR A 67 -2.96 17.67 11.16
C THR A 67 -2.35 18.77 10.29
N ALA A 68 -2.26 19.99 10.80
CA ALA A 68 -1.67 21.15 10.14
C ALA A 68 -0.13 21.04 9.94
N SER A 69 0.35 19.93 9.36
CA SER A 69 1.74 19.81 8.92
C SER A 69 1.91 20.70 7.69
N ALA A 70 2.39 21.92 7.96
CA ALA A 70 3.02 22.85 7.04
C ALA A 70 2.43 22.84 5.62
N MET A 71 1.51 23.79 5.39
CA MET A 71 0.95 24.15 4.09
C MET A 71 2.04 24.06 3.00
N GLY A 72 2.09 22.94 2.27
CA GLY A 72 3.06 22.74 1.18
C GLY A 72 3.77 21.38 1.12
N CYS A 73 3.83 20.58 2.20
CA CYS A 73 4.49 19.26 2.14
C CYS A 73 3.50 18.11 1.91
N LYS A 74 3.75 17.29 0.87
CA LYS A 74 2.92 16.14 0.52
C LYS A 74 3.06 15.07 1.61
N THR A 75 1.97 14.67 2.25
CA THR A 75 1.94 13.54 3.18
C THR A 75 2.41 12.28 2.47
N THR A 76 3.44 11.61 2.99
CA THR A 76 3.97 10.36 2.41
C THR A 76 3.07 9.18 2.75
N ASN A 77 3.09 8.10 1.93
CA ASN A 77 2.31 6.88 2.20
C ASN A 77 2.61 6.31 3.59
N ALA A 78 3.88 6.31 4.01
CA ALA A 78 4.26 5.86 5.35
C ALA A 78 3.60 6.72 6.44
N ALA A 79 3.62 8.05 6.29
CA ALA A 79 2.98 8.95 7.24
C ALA A 79 1.45 8.75 7.31
N ILE A 80 0.79 8.46 6.18
CA ILE A 80 -0.65 8.15 6.16
C ILE A 80 -0.92 6.89 7.01
N LEU A 81 -0.13 5.82 6.84
CA LEU A 81 -0.30 4.59 7.60
C LEU A 81 -0.09 4.79 9.11
N PHE A 82 0.98 5.48 9.51
CA PHE A 82 1.24 5.73 10.93
C PHE A 82 0.10 6.52 11.58
N ARG A 83 -0.35 7.60 10.92
CA ARG A 83 -1.44 8.42 11.43
C ARG A 83 -2.77 7.66 11.50
N ALA A 84 -3.04 6.79 10.53
CA ALA A 84 -4.23 5.94 10.57
C ALA A 84 -4.22 4.99 11.77
N CYS A 85 -3.07 4.37 12.06
CA CYS A 85 -2.90 3.52 13.24
C CYS A 85 -3.12 4.32 14.54
N ASP A 86 -2.49 5.48 14.66
CA ASP A 86 -2.63 6.34 15.83
C ASP A 86 -4.08 6.79 16.03
N TYR A 87 -4.75 7.20 14.95
CA TYR A 87 -6.14 7.63 14.99
C TYR A 87 -7.08 6.49 15.40
N MET A 88 -6.86 5.26 14.92
CA MET A 88 -7.63 4.09 15.33
C MET A 88 -7.45 3.78 16.83
N HIS A 89 -6.24 3.92 17.37
CA HIS A 89 -6.00 3.77 18.80
C HIS A 89 -6.70 4.86 19.61
N GLN A 90 -6.65 6.11 19.14
CA GLN A 90 -7.35 7.23 19.78
C GLN A 90 -8.87 6.98 19.82
N LEU A 91 -9.49 6.64 18.68
CA LEU A 91 -10.91 6.34 18.61
C LEU A 91 -11.30 5.20 19.54
N THR A 92 -10.49 4.14 19.62
CA THR A 92 -10.74 3.02 20.53
C THR A 92 -10.71 3.46 22.00
N SER A 93 -9.81 4.37 22.36
CA SER A 93 -9.73 4.95 23.71
C SER A 93 -10.93 5.85 24.01
N GLU A 94 -11.33 6.68 23.06
CA GLU A 94 -12.49 7.58 23.18
C GLU A 94 -13.80 6.81 23.33
N VAL A 95 -14.01 5.75 22.54
CA VAL A 95 -15.19 4.88 22.68
C VAL A 95 -15.27 4.29 24.09
N LYS A 96 -14.16 3.75 24.61
CA LYS A 96 -14.12 3.19 25.97
C LYS A 96 -14.35 4.25 27.06
N ALA A 97 -13.88 5.48 26.85
CA ALA A 97 -14.13 6.58 27.77
C ALA A 97 -15.62 6.97 27.75
N ASN A 98 -16.19 7.15 26.57
CA ASN A 98 -17.60 7.49 26.39
C ASN A 98 -18.54 6.42 26.97
N GLU A 99 -18.21 5.13 26.82
CA GLU A 99 -18.96 4.04 27.44
C GLU A 99 -18.98 4.13 28.96
N LYS A 100 -17.85 4.48 29.59
CA LYS A 100 -17.77 4.69 31.05
C LYS A 100 -18.58 5.90 31.47
N ASP A 101 -18.52 6.99 30.72
CA ASP A 101 -19.27 8.21 31.03
C ASP A 101 -20.79 7.95 30.93
N ILE A 102 -21.24 7.23 29.90
CA ILE A 102 -22.63 6.79 29.77
C ILE A 102 -23.06 5.93 30.96
N GLN A 103 -22.23 4.97 31.39
CA GLN A 103 -22.51 4.13 32.55
C GLN A 103 -22.64 4.96 33.84
N GLN A 104 -21.73 5.92 34.04
CA GLN A 104 -21.77 6.81 35.20
C GLN A 104 -23.02 7.70 35.20
N LEU A 105 -23.36 8.31 34.07
CA LEU A 105 -24.55 9.15 33.92
C LEU A 105 -25.84 8.33 34.13
N ASN A 106 -25.92 7.12 33.58
CA ASN A 106 -27.05 6.23 33.82
C ASN A 106 -27.18 5.83 35.28
N ALA A 107 -26.06 5.56 35.96
CA ALA A 107 -26.07 5.30 37.39
C ALA A 107 -26.59 6.52 38.16
N GLN A 108 -26.08 7.73 37.87
CA GLN A 108 -26.55 8.98 38.48
C GLN A 108 -28.05 9.23 38.26
N GLY A 109 -28.54 9.01 37.04
CA GLY A 109 -29.97 9.10 36.73
C GLY A 109 -30.82 8.10 37.54
N CYS A 110 -30.32 6.89 37.75
CA CYS A 110 -30.97 5.88 38.60
C CYS A 110 -30.97 6.32 40.08
N TRP A 111 -29.87 6.89 40.57
CA TRP A 111 -29.78 7.41 41.95
C TRP A 111 -30.75 8.56 42.21
N LEU A 112 -30.95 9.45 41.23
CA LEU A 112 -31.82 10.62 41.36
C LEU A 112 -33.31 10.30 41.16
N SER A 113 -33.64 9.15 40.57
CA SER A 113 -35.02 8.71 40.30
C SER A 113 -35.62 7.81 41.40
N ARG A 114 -34.85 7.52 42.47
CA ARG A 114 -35.30 6.83 43.68
C ARG A 114 -35.64 7.82 44.79
#